data_AF-A0A957Y4F4-F1
#
_entry.id   AF-A0A957Y4F4-F1
#
_cell.length_a   1.000
_cell.length_b   1.000
_cell.length_c   1.000
_cell.angle_alpha   90.00
_cell.angle_beta   90.00
_cell.angle_gamma   90.00
#
_symmetry.space_group_name_H-M   'P 1'
#
loop_
_entity.id
_entity.type
_entity.pdbx_description
1 polymer ?
#
loop_
_entity_poly.entity_id
_entity_poly.type
_entity_poly.pdbx_seq_one_letter_code
_entity_poly.pdbx_strand_id
1 'polypeptide(L)'
;MTNHEAMLPLDRRRLFARLASARANLLLQLIGLDEEKLTGGSVFDDWSPADLLGHVQAWDEIYAERFALALAGRDAEIPGVDMEVLAAHNEALRLERRAWSIEQLVSAAADSRSQVLDLLGRFSDDGLQRELELTWGNPTVLDWAERRQQHDTSHAADIERWRLAAEISPAAGPKAILLAALNSSRAALMAAVELIPPDERSTRPVAGDWTLKDVVGHVVDWEWWIADALRFISAGQAPQVESYETIEAWNQQHAAARQAEPWGAVWSDFRAARDALMGALAGISQDALAVRYPAPDAESRSAYGWACIALEHDLEHAHGLLGEGGGENE
;
A
#
# COMPACT_ATOMS: atom_id res chain seq x y z
N MET A 1 21.03 22.42 -15.93
CA MET A 1 21.25 22.20 -14.49
C MET A 1 20.15 21.27 -14.02
N THR A 2 20.41 19.97 -14.06
CA THR A 2 19.50 18.95 -13.54
C THR A 2 19.60 18.97 -12.02
N ASN A 3 18.47 19.18 -11.34
CA ASN A 3 18.35 18.87 -9.92
C ASN A 3 18.66 17.38 -9.76
N HIS A 4 19.86 17.07 -9.27
CA HIS A 4 20.06 15.80 -8.59
C HIS A 4 19.30 15.93 -7.27
N GLU A 5 18.06 15.47 -7.24
CA GLU A 5 17.46 15.04 -5.98
C GLU A 5 18.47 14.12 -5.32
N ALA A 6 18.98 14.52 -4.15
CA ALA A 6 19.96 13.73 -3.43
C ALA A 6 19.32 12.38 -3.08
N MET A 7 19.79 11.31 -3.72
CA MET A 7 19.32 9.96 -3.41
C MET A 7 19.63 9.63 -1.95
N LEU A 8 18.62 9.10 -1.25
CA LEU A 8 18.76 8.63 0.12
C LEU A 8 19.71 7.41 0.18
N PRO A 9 20.45 7.20 1.29
CA PRO A 9 21.25 5.99 1.46
C PRO A 9 20.38 4.73 1.39
N LEU A 10 20.99 3.59 1.05
CA LEU A 10 20.27 2.34 0.82
C LEU A 10 19.45 1.88 2.02
N ASP A 11 19.98 2.01 3.25
CA ASP A 11 19.28 1.61 4.48
C ASP A 11 18.02 2.44 4.72
N ARG A 12 18.10 3.75 4.44
CA ARG A 12 16.95 4.65 4.53
C ARG A 12 15.90 4.32 3.47
N ARG A 13 16.30 4.07 2.21
CA ARG A 13 15.34 3.65 1.17
C ARG A 13 14.63 2.35 1.55
N ARG A 14 15.35 1.38 2.12
CA ARG A 14 14.77 0.14 2.63
C ARG A 14 13.76 0.38 3.75
N LEU A 15 14.06 1.28 4.70
CA LEU A 15 13.10 1.65 5.76
C LEU A 15 11.78 2.18 5.17
N PHE A 16 11.84 3.14 4.25
CA PHE A 16 10.64 3.70 3.63
C PHE A 16 9.88 2.66 2.79
N ALA A 17 10.58 1.81 2.05
CA ALA A 17 9.96 0.74 1.28
C ALA A 17 9.25 -0.29 2.18
N ARG A 18 9.83 -0.65 3.33
CA ARG A 18 9.19 -1.51 4.32
C ARG A 18 7.97 -0.87 4.98
N LEU A 19 8.04 0.42 5.32
CA LEU A 19 6.89 1.17 5.86
C LEU A 19 5.74 1.24 4.87
N ALA A 20 6.04 1.48 3.58
CA ALA A 20 5.05 1.52 2.52
C ALA A 20 4.44 0.14 2.28
N SER A 21 5.27 -0.90 2.18
CA SER A 21 4.85 -2.31 2.03
C SER A 21 3.94 -2.75 3.19
N ALA A 22 4.33 -2.48 4.44
CA ALA A 22 3.52 -2.85 5.60
C ALA A 22 2.14 -2.17 5.61
N ARG A 23 2.06 -0.89 5.24
CA ARG A 23 0.76 -0.18 5.12
C ARG A 23 -0.08 -0.75 3.99
N ALA A 24 0.51 -1.00 2.84
CA ALA A 24 -0.18 -1.56 1.69
C ALA A 24 -0.74 -2.95 2.01
N ASN A 25 0.02 -3.78 2.72
CA ASN A 25 -0.44 -5.09 3.22
C ASN A 25 -1.58 -4.95 4.23
N LEU A 26 -1.50 -4.03 5.19
CA LEU A 26 -2.60 -3.78 6.13
C LEU A 26 -3.91 -3.43 5.39
N LEU A 27 -3.84 -2.55 4.39
CA LEU A 27 -5.01 -2.16 3.61
C LEU A 27 -5.50 -3.27 2.68
N LEU A 28 -4.60 -4.10 2.13
CA LEU A 28 -4.96 -5.31 1.38
C LEU A 28 -5.85 -6.24 2.23
N GLN A 29 -5.55 -6.40 3.52
CA GLN A 29 -6.35 -7.24 4.41
C GLN A 29 -7.77 -6.70 4.65
N LEU A 30 -8.06 -5.44 4.28
CA LEU A 30 -9.42 -4.87 4.31
C LEU A 30 -10.16 -5.04 2.98
N ILE A 31 -9.46 -5.37 1.90
CA ILE A 31 -10.06 -5.55 0.57
C ILE A 31 -10.92 -6.82 0.55
N GLY A 32 -12.13 -6.71 0.03
CA GLY A 32 -13.05 -7.85 0.00
C GLY A 32 -13.99 -7.89 1.21
N LEU A 33 -13.86 -6.97 2.17
CA LEU A 33 -14.77 -6.84 3.30
C LEU A 33 -15.83 -5.79 2.97
N ASP A 34 -17.11 -6.16 3.11
CA ASP A 34 -18.21 -5.20 3.10
C ASP A 34 -18.29 -4.43 4.43
N GLU A 35 -19.12 -3.39 4.48
CA GLU A 35 -19.23 -2.51 5.65
C GLU A 35 -19.67 -3.26 6.92
N GLU A 36 -20.53 -4.27 6.79
CA GLU A 36 -20.94 -5.12 7.92
C GLU A 36 -19.74 -5.85 8.52
N LYS A 37 -18.89 -6.47 7.69
CA LYS A 37 -17.68 -7.15 8.17
C LYS A 37 -16.63 -6.19 8.72
N LEU A 38 -16.49 -5.01 8.10
CA LEU A 38 -15.54 -4.00 8.55
C LEU A 38 -15.88 -3.45 9.94
N THR A 39 -17.16 -3.26 10.24
CA THR A 39 -17.61 -2.60 11.47
C THR A 39 -18.10 -3.57 12.55
N GLY A 40 -18.50 -4.79 12.16
CA GLY A 40 -19.08 -5.80 13.04
C GLY A 40 -18.27 -7.10 13.15
N GLY A 41 -17.29 -7.32 12.28
CA GLY A 41 -16.37 -8.47 12.41
C GLY A 41 -15.59 -8.38 13.72
N SER A 42 -15.32 -9.51 14.38
CA SER A 42 -14.51 -9.57 15.60
C SER A 42 -13.16 -10.23 15.27
N VAL A 43 -12.12 -9.41 15.11
CA VAL A 43 -10.76 -9.87 14.79
C VAL A 43 -10.09 -10.46 16.03
N PHE A 44 -10.16 -9.74 17.15
CA PHE A 44 -9.88 -10.25 18.48
C PHE A 44 -10.80 -9.57 19.49
N ASP A 45 -11.32 -10.33 20.44
CA ASP A 45 -12.31 -9.87 21.42
C ASP A 45 -13.47 -9.10 20.77
N ASP A 46 -13.59 -7.79 20.99
CA ASP A 46 -14.62 -6.92 20.44
C ASP A 46 -14.09 -5.89 19.43
N TRP A 47 -12.89 -6.11 18.89
CA TRP A 47 -12.25 -5.23 17.91
C TRP A 47 -12.60 -5.63 16.48
N SER A 48 -13.18 -4.68 15.74
CA SER A 48 -13.45 -4.83 14.31
C SER A 48 -12.28 -4.44 13.41
N PRO A 49 -12.25 -4.87 12.13
CA PRO A 49 -11.25 -4.39 11.19
C PRO A 49 -11.19 -2.85 11.09
N ALA A 50 -12.33 -2.17 11.17
CA ALA A 50 -12.39 -0.71 11.22
C ALA A 50 -11.81 -0.16 12.54
N ASP A 51 -12.09 -0.80 13.69
CA ASP A 51 -11.48 -0.40 14.97
C ASP A 51 -9.95 -0.51 14.92
N LEU A 52 -9.41 -1.57 14.30
CA LEU A 52 -7.96 -1.74 14.11
C LEU A 52 -7.36 -0.66 13.21
N LEU A 53 -8.01 -0.32 12.10
CA LEU A 53 -7.56 0.79 11.26
C LEU A 53 -7.59 2.12 12.05
N GLY A 54 -8.62 2.36 12.86
CA GLY A 54 -8.72 3.52 13.75
C GLY A 54 -7.63 3.57 14.81
N HIS A 55 -7.26 2.42 15.37
CA HIS A 55 -6.15 2.29 16.29
C HIS A 55 -4.81 2.59 15.63
N VAL A 56 -4.55 1.99 14.46
CA VAL A 56 -3.34 2.26 13.67
C VAL A 56 -3.22 3.76 13.35
N GLN A 57 -4.31 4.37 12.92
CA GLN A 57 -4.42 5.80 12.63
C GLN A 57 -4.11 6.67 13.85
N ALA A 58 -4.76 6.42 14.99
CA ALA A 58 -4.55 7.20 16.22
C ALA A 58 -3.08 7.15 16.67
N TRP A 59 -2.45 5.99 16.54
CA TRP A 59 -1.03 5.87 16.84
C TRP A 59 -0.12 6.54 15.81
N ASP A 60 -0.50 6.65 14.54
CA ASP A 60 0.25 7.47 13.60
C ASP A 60 0.23 8.95 14.02
N GLU A 61 -0.90 9.48 14.52
CA GLU A 61 -0.98 10.86 15.06
C GLU A 61 -0.04 11.06 16.26
N ILE A 62 -0.07 10.13 17.22
CA ILE A 62 0.81 10.17 18.39
C ILE A 62 2.28 10.17 17.96
N TYR A 63 2.67 9.29 17.03
CA TYR A 63 4.05 9.21 16.58
C TYR A 63 4.45 10.41 15.70
N ALA A 64 3.54 10.99 14.92
CA ALA A 64 3.79 12.24 14.20
C ALA A 64 4.14 13.37 15.18
N GLU A 65 3.40 13.53 16.28
CA GLU A 65 3.73 14.51 17.32
C GLU A 65 5.11 14.24 17.93
N ARG A 66 5.42 12.97 18.24
CA ARG A 66 6.73 12.58 18.78
C ARG A 66 7.88 12.90 17.81
N PHE A 67 7.72 12.59 16.52
CA PHE A 67 8.71 12.92 15.51
C PHE A 67 8.90 14.44 15.38
N ALA A 68 7.81 15.22 15.44
CA ALA A 68 7.90 16.67 15.39
C ALA A 68 8.66 17.26 16.58
N LEU A 69 8.43 16.75 17.80
CA LEU A 69 9.17 17.16 19.00
C LEU A 69 10.65 16.76 18.92
N ALA A 70 10.95 15.55 18.47
CA ALA A 70 12.32 15.06 18.30
C ALA A 70 13.09 15.86 17.24
N LEU A 71 12.46 16.26 16.14
CA LEU A 71 13.03 17.16 15.13
C LEU A 71 13.33 18.56 15.71
N ALA A 72 12.49 19.02 16.63
CA ALA A 72 12.68 20.31 17.30
C ALA A 72 13.71 20.25 18.45
N GLY A 73 14.30 19.07 18.74
CA GLY A 73 15.19 18.87 19.88
C GLY A 73 14.49 19.00 21.24
N ARG A 74 13.17 18.78 21.27
CA ARG A 74 12.30 18.92 22.46
C ARG A 74 11.98 17.56 23.07
N ASP A 75 12.97 16.67 23.15
CA ASP A 75 12.81 15.28 23.61
C ASP A 75 12.17 15.18 25.00
N ALA A 76 12.52 16.10 25.91
CA ALA A 76 11.98 16.16 27.27
C ALA A 76 10.46 16.41 27.34
N GLU A 77 9.83 16.85 26.24
CA GLU A 77 8.40 17.12 26.14
C GLU A 77 7.62 15.94 25.56
N ILE A 78 8.31 14.88 25.11
CA ILE A 78 7.69 13.71 24.49
C ILE A 78 7.03 12.86 25.59
N PRO A 79 5.69 12.75 25.61
CA PRO A 79 5.00 12.01 26.65
C PRO A 79 5.26 10.51 26.50
N GLY A 80 5.57 9.87 27.64
CA GLY A 80 5.51 8.42 27.76
C GLY A 80 4.05 7.95 27.66
N VAL A 81 3.87 6.68 27.26
CA VAL A 81 2.57 6.03 27.37
C VAL A 81 2.65 5.15 28.59
N ASP A 82 1.80 5.44 29.57
CA ASP A 82 1.70 4.63 30.77
C ASP A 82 1.03 3.28 30.42
N MET A 83 1.79 2.20 30.64
CA MET A 83 1.38 0.85 30.31
C MET A 83 0.21 0.36 31.17
N GLU A 84 0.04 0.90 32.38
CA GLU A 84 -1.07 0.52 33.28
C GLU A 84 -2.42 1.03 32.76
N VAL A 85 -2.43 2.15 32.04
CA VAL A 85 -3.64 2.76 31.47
C VAL A 85 -3.73 2.62 29.95
N LEU A 86 -2.74 1.99 29.30
CA LEU A 86 -2.68 1.84 27.85
C LEU A 86 -3.95 1.20 27.27
N ALA A 87 -4.49 0.18 27.94
CA ALA A 87 -5.73 -0.46 27.50
C ALA A 87 -6.92 0.51 27.55
N ALA A 88 -7.06 1.31 28.61
CA ALA A 88 -8.11 2.30 28.73
C ALA A 88 -7.94 3.45 27.72
N HIS A 89 -6.70 3.84 27.42
CA HIS A 89 -6.38 4.82 26.40
C HIS A 89 -6.76 4.31 24.99
N ASN A 90 -6.37 3.10 24.65
CA ASN A 90 -6.73 2.46 23.37
C ASN A 90 -8.25 2.33 23.24
N GLU A 91 -8.96 1.98 24.31
CA GLU A 91 -10.42 1.90 24.31
C GLU A 91 -11.09 3.26 24.09
N ALA A 92 -10.58 4.32 24.74
CA ALA A 92 -11.10 5.66 24.52
C ALA A 92 -10.92 6.12 23.07
N LEU A 93 -9.73 5.88 22.49
CA LEU A 93 -9.47 6.16 21.07
C LEU A 93 -10.39 5.33 20.17
N ARG A 94 -10.60 4.05 20.47
CA ARG A 94 -11.51 3.18 19.72
C ARG A 94 -12.93 3.72 19.70
N LEU A 95 -13.48 4.06 20.87
CA LEU A 95 -14.84 4.61 20.99
C LEU A 95 -15.01 5.92 20.22
N GLU A 96 -13.98 6.77 20.21
CA GLU A 96 -13.97 8.01 19.42
C GLU A 96 -14.02 7.72 17.90
N ARG A 97 -13.13 6.84 17.39
CA ARG A 97 -13.07 6.52 15.95
C ARG A 97 -14.26 5.69 15.48
N ARG A 98 -14.88 4.90 16.36
CA ARG A 98 -16.07 4.10 16.03
C ARG A 98 -17.27 4.96 15.61
N ALA A 99 -17.29 6.24 15.98
CA ALA A 99 -18.29 7.19 15.53
C ALA A 99 -18.05 7.72 14.10
N TRP A 100 -16.90 7.42 13.49
CA TRP A 100 -16.56 7.88 12.15
C TRP A 100 -17.12 6.95 11.08
N SER A 101 -17.46 7.52 9.92
CA SER A 101 -17.66 6.72 8.70
C SER A 101 -16.35 6.07 8.24
N ILE A 102 -16.45 5.00 7.46
CA ILE A 102 -15.29 4.35 6.83
C ILE A 102 -14.48 5.35 6.00
N GLU A 103 -15.14 6.28 5.31
CA GLU A 103 -14.49 7.31 4.50
C GLU A 103 -13.66 8.28 5.34
N GLN A 104 -14.22 8.77 6.45
CA GLN A 104 -13.50 9.62 7.40
C GLN A 104 -12.29 8.89 8.00
N LEU A 105 -12.50 7.63 8.41
CA LEU A 105 -11.45 6.81 8.98
C LEU A 105 -10.30 6.56 8.00
N VAL A 106 -10.61 6.19 6.77
CA VAL A 106 -9.60 5.97 5.72
C VAL A 106 -8.85 7.26 5.39
N SER A 107 -9.55 8.40 5.27
CA SER A 107 -8.91 9.70 5.04
C SER A 107 -7.94 10.04 6.18
N ALA A 108 -8.39 9.95 7.43
CA ALA A 108 -7.55 10.22 8.60
C ALA A 108 -6.34 9.28 8.69
N ALA A 109 -6.51 8.00 8.32
CA ALA A 109 -5.42 7.02 8.28
C ALA A 109 -4.38 7.34 7.19
N ALA A 110 -4.81 7.87 6.05
CA ALA A 110 -3.94 8.32 4.98
C ALA A 110 -3.20 9.62 5.36
N ASP A 111 -3.90 10.58 5.95
CA ASP A 111 -3.34 11.87 6.35
C ASP A 111 -2.29 11.72 7.45
N SER A 112 -2.62 10.99 8.52
CA SER A 112 -1.70 10.72 9.63
C SER A 112 -0.44 9.96 9.18
N ARG A 113 -0.59 8.97 8.29
CA ARG A 113 0.56 8.26 7.70
C ARG A 113 1.42 9.19 6.84
N SER A 114 0.80 10.04 6.03
CA SER A 114 1.54 11.01 5.22
C SER A 114 2.35 11.96 6.10
N GLN A 115 1.79 12.41 7.23
CA GLN A 115 2.48 13.23 8.21
C GLN A 115 3.66 12.50 8.86
N VAL A 116 3.48 11.23 9.24
CA VAL A 116 4.58 10.38 9.76
C VAL A 116 5.72 10.29 8.76
N LEU A 117 5.42 10.00 7.49
CA LEU A 117 6.44 9.84 6.44
C LEU A 117 7.15 11.16 6.12
N ASP A 118 6.43 12.29 6.07
CA ASP A 118 7.03 13.62 5.89
C ASP A 118 8.01 13.95 7.01
N LEU A 119 7.58 13.79 8.27
CA LEU A 119 8.43 14.08 9.43
C LEU A 119 9.64 13.16 9.49
N LEU A 120 9.45 11.85 9.25
CA LEU A 120 10.57 10.91 9.18
C LEU A 120 11.54 11.29 8.06
N GLY A 121 11.00 11.75 6.92
CA GLY A 121 11.72 12.24 5.75
C GLY A 121 12.68 13.38 6.05
N ARG A 122 12.45 14.14 7.12
CA ARG A 122 13.23 15.33 7.50
C ARG A 122 14.43 15.04 8.41
N PHE A 123 14.51 13.86 9.02
CA PHE A 123 15.71 13.46 9.78
C PHE A 123 16.88 13.17 8.85
N SER A 124 18.11 13.53 9.25
CA SER A 124 19.32 12.95 8.65
C SER A 124 19.48 11.48 9.09
N ASP A 125 20.39 10.74 8.47
CA ASP A 125 20.66 9.34 8.88
C ASP A 125 21.21 9.26 10.31
N ASP A 126 22.13 10.16 10.67
CA ASP A 126 22.59 10.29 12.07
C ASP A 126 21.43 10.68 12.99
N GLY A 127 20.49 11.50 12.52
CA GLY A 127 19.30 11.88 13.26
C GLY A 127 18.33 10.72 13.49
N LEU A 128 18.27 9.76 12.56
CA LEU A 128 17.51 8.52 12.74
C LEU A 128 18.13 7.63 13.82
N GLN A 129 19.46 7.55 13.87
CA GLN A 129 20.19 6.72 14.83
C GLN A 129 20.42 7.40 16.19
N ARG A 130 20.08 8.69 16.31
CA ARG A 130 20.24 9.45 17.56
C ARG A 130 19.36 8.86 18.65
N GLU A 131 19.95 8.52 19.78
CA GLU A 131 19.21 8.20 21.00
C GLU A 131 18.47 9.45 21.51
N LEU A 132 17.20 9.25 21.86
CA LEU A 132 16.34 10.27 22.45
C LEU A 132 16.46 10.19 23.97
N GLU A 133 16.66 11.31 24.64
CA GLU A 133 16.78 11.35 26.10
C GLU A 133 15.38 11.53 26.71
N LEU A 134 14.70 10.41 26.99
CA LEU A 134 13.32 10.40 27.52
C LEU A 134 13.30 9.87 28.96
N THR A 135 12.30 10.30 29.73
CA THR A 135 12.14 9.88 31.13
C THR A 135 11.78 8.39 31.29
N TRP A 136 11.45 7.72 30.19
CA TRP A 136 10.95 6.34 30.14
C TRP A 136 11.82 5.43 29.25
N GLY A 137 13.02 5.87 28.89
CA GLY A 137 14.00 5.09 28.12
C GLY A 137 14.63 5.89 27.00
N ASN A 138 15.61 5.28 26.31
CA ASN A 138 16.40 5.96 25.29
C ASN A 138 16.26 5.31 23.90
N PRO A 139 15.06 5.31 23.29
CA PRO A 139 14.88 4.79 21.94
C PRO A 139 15.55 5.72 20.93
N THR A 140 15.89 5.18 19.76
CA THR A 140 16.22 5.97 18.59
C THR A 140 14.97 6.33 17.79
N VAL A 141 15.07 7.31 16.90
CA VAL A 141 13.99 7.61 15.92
C VAL A 141 13.78 6.43 14.97
N LEU A 142 14.85 5.70 14.63
CA LEU A 142 14.79 4.48 13.86
C LEU A 142 13.94 3.41 14.57
N ASP A 143 14.16 3.18 15.87
CA ASP A 143 13.34 2.22 16.65
C ASP A 143 11.85 2.57 16.58
N TRP A 144 11.51 3.87 16.63
CA TRP A 144 10.13 4.32 16.48
C TRP A 144 9.57 4.08 15.09
N ALA A 145 10.36 4.32 14.04
CA ALA A 145 9.95 4.03 12.67
C ALA A 145 9.73 2.52 12.45
N GLU A 146 10.63 1.67 12.93
CA GLU A 146 10.50 0.22 12.87
C GLU A 146 9.27 -0.29 13.65
N ARG A 147 8.96 0.32 14.80
CA ARG A 147 7.71 0.03 15.51
C ARG A 147 6.46 0.35 14.70
N ARG A 148 6.46 1.42 13.88
CA ARG A 148 5.31 1.71 12.98
C ARG A 148 5.15 0.65 11.91
N GLN A 149 6.26 0.18 11.33
CA GLN A 149 6.24 -0.92 10.37
C GLN A 149 5.72 -2.21 11.02
N GLN A 150 6.25 -2.60 12.18
CA GLN A 150 5.81 -3.78 12.91
C GLN A 150 4.32 -3.69 13.31
N HIS A 151 3.83 -2.51 13.66
CA HIS A 151 2.44 -2.28 14.04
C HIS A 151 1.47 -2.59 12.89
N ASP A 152 1.75 -2.06 11.69
CA ASP A 152 0.95 -2.35 10.50
C ASP A 152 1.04 -3.86 10.16
N THR A 153 2.24 -4.45 10.19
CA THR A 153 2.44 -5.89 9.92
C THR A 153 1.68 -6.79 10.90
N SER A 154 1.71 -6.48 12.20
CA SER A 154 1.01 -7.25 13.22
C SER A 154 -0.51 -7.24 13.01
N HIS A 155 -1.10 -6.06 12.78
CA HIS A 155 -2.54 -5.97 12.58
C HIS A 155 -3.01 -6.49 11.21
N ALA A 156 -2.16 -6.43 10.18
CA ALA A 156 -2.42 -7.13 8.94
C ALA A 156 -2.54 -8.65 9.20
N ALA A 157 -1.59 -9.24 9.93
CA ALA A 157 -1.62 -10.66 10.28
C ALA A 157 -2.80 -11.03 11.20
N ASP A 158 -3.24 -10.13 12.09
CA ASP A 158 -4.44 -10.34 12.90
C ASP A 158 -5.69 -10.46 12.02
N ILE A 159 -5.88 -9.52 11.09
CA ILE A 159 -7.03 -9.51 10.18
C ILE A 159 -6.97 -10.72 9.24
N GLU A 160 -5.81 -11.05 8.70
CA GLU A 160 -5.64 -12.23 7.84
C GLU A 160 -6.04 -13.52 8.57
N ARG A 161 -5.52 -13.74 9.78
CA ARG A 161 -5.87 -14.92 10.60
C ARG A 161 -7.36 -14.98 10.88
N TRP A 162 -7.97 -13.86 11.22
CA TRP A 162 -9.42 -13.78 11.41
C TRP A 162 -10.18 -14.14 10.14
N ARG A 163 -9.79 -13.59 8.98
CA ARG A 163 -10.46 -13.88 7.69
C ARG A 163 -10.44 -15.35 7.33
N LEU A 164 -9.29 -15.99 7.54
CA LEU A 164 -9.11 -17.43 7.30
C LEU A 164 -10.00 -18.25 8.25
N ALA A 165 -10.00 -17.91 9.54
CA ALA A 165 -10.78 -18.63 10.55
C ALA A 165 -12.30 -18.45 10.38
N ALA A 166 -12.75 -17.28 9.91
CA ALA A 166 -14.14 -16.97 9.67
C ALA A 166 -14.61 -17.32 8.24
N GLU A 167 -13.75 -17.93 7.41
CA GLU A 167 -14.04 -18.31 6.02
C GLU A 167 -14.67 -17.17 5.20
N ILE A 168 -14.12 -15.95 5.36
CA ILE A 168 -14.70 -14.75 4.76
C ILE A 168 -14.62 -14.82 3.23
N SER A 169 -15.78 -14.91 2.60
CA SER A 169 -15.90 -14.80 1.14
C SER A 169 -15.72 -13.34 0.68
N PRO A 170 -14.89 -13.07 -0.34
CA PRO A 170 -14.68 -11.70 -0.84
C PRO A 170 -15.96 -11.08 -1.41
N ALA A 171 -16.25 -9.85 -1.02
CA ALA A 171 -17.31 -9.00 -1.56
C ALA A 171 -16.74 -7.64 -2.02
N ALA A 172 -17.49 -6.89 -2.83
CA ALA A 172 -17.09 -5.51 -3.13
C ALA A 172 -17.21 -4.65 -1.86
N GLY A 173 -16.08 -4.19 -1.35
CA GLY A 173 -16.01 -3.34 -0.18
C GLY A 173 -16.23 -1.85 -0.46
N PRO A 174 -16.08 -1.00 0.55
CA PRO A 174 -16.14 0.45 0.39
C PRO A 174 -15.07 0.97 -0.60
N LYS A 175 -15.48 1.83 -1.53
CA LYS A 175 -14.62 2.45 -2.54
C LYS A 175 -13.45 3.20 -1.91
N ALA A 176 -13.67 3.84 -0.74
CA ALA A 176 -12.62 4.53 -0.01
C ALA A 176 -11.44 3.61 0.35
N ILE A 177 -11.72 2.39 0.82
CA ILE A 177 -10.69 1.39 1.14
C ILE A 177 -9.97 0.94 -0.15
N LEU A 178 -10.72 0.65 -1.21
CA LEU A 178 -10.14 0.27 -2.51
C LEU A 178 -9.16 1.34 -3.03
N LEU A 179 -9.56 2.61 -3.01
CA LEU A 179 -8.70 3.71 -3.46
C LEU A 179 -7.47 3.89 -2.56
N ALA A 180 -7.64 3.80 -1.24
CA ALA A 180 -6.53 3.89 -0.31
C ALA A 180 -5.54 2.73 -0.45
N ALA A 181 -6.04 1.51 -0.68
CA ALA A 181 -5.22 0.34 -0.93
C ALA A 181 -4.45 0.48 -2.24
N LEU A 182 -5.11 0.87 -3.34
CA LEU A 182 -4.46 1.11 -4.64
C LEU A 182 -3.33 2.15 -4.55
N ASN A 183 -3.58 3.26 -3.85
CA ASN A 183 -2.57 4.28 -3.64
C ASN A 183 -1.40 3.74 -2.80
N SER A 184 -1.69 2.96 -1.76
CA SER A 184 -0.65 2.41 -0.88
C SER A 184 0.17 1.32 -1.56
N SER A 185 -0.42 0.43 -2.36
CA SER A 185 0.32 -0.57 -3.15
C SER A 185 1.26 0.10 -4.15
N ARG A 186 0.80 1.14 -4.84
CA ARG A 186 1.65 1.90 -5.77
C ARG A 186 2.76 2.62 -5.04
N ALA A 187 2.50 3.20 -3.87
CA ALA A 187 3.55 3.80 -3.04
C ALA A 187 4.60 2.75 -2.60
N ALA A 188 4.17 1.53 -2.26
CA ALA A 188 5.07 0.42 -1.93
C ALA A 188 5.94 0.02 -3.14
N LEU A 189 5.33 -0.17 -4.32
CA LEU A 189 6.08 -0.47 -5.55
C LEU A 189 7.07 0.65 -5.90
N MET A 190 6.64 1.92 -5.84
CA MET A 190 7.52 3.06 -6.12
C MET A 190 8.70 3.12 -5.15
N ALA A 191 8.47 2.90 -3.85
CA ALA A 191 9.55 2.86 -2.86
C ALA A 191 10.50 1.68 -3.10
N ALA A 192 9.99 0.54 -3.56
CA ALA A 192 10.81 -0.63 -3.91
C ALA A 192 11.62 -0.43 -5.20
N VAL A 193 11.06 0.23 -6.23
CA VAL A 193 11.77 0.65 -7.45
C VAL A 193 13.00 1.50 -7.12
N GLU A 194 12.88 2.38 -6.13
CA GLU A 194 13.97 3.25 -5.69
C GLU A 194 15.12 2.48 -5.02
N LEU A 195 14.97 1.20 -4.67
CA LEU A 195 16.08 0.36 -4.19
C LEU A 195 17.09 0.02 -5.28
N ILE A 196 16.68 0.14 -6.56
CA ILE A 196 17.54 -0.17 -7.71
C ILE A 196 18.18 1.13 -8.24
N PRO A 197 19.51 1.23 -8.24
CA PRO A 197 20.23 2.39 -8.78
C PRO A 197 19.83 2.70 -10.23
N PRO A 198 19.70 3.98 -10.62
CA PRO A 198 19.27 4.38 -11.98
C PRO A 198 20.05 3.73 -13.13
N ASP A 199 21.36 3.54 -12.96
CA ASP A 199 22.28 2.93 -13.94
C ASP A 199 22.14 1.40 -14.04
N GLU A 200 21.51 0.76 -13.05
CA GLU A 200 21.24 -0.68 -13.02
C GLU A 200 19.84 -1.06 -13.54
N ARG A 201 18.91 -0.09 -13.65
CA ARG A 201 17.48 -0.37 -13.93
C ARG A 201 17.21 -1.12 -15.23
N SER A 202 18.11 -1.04 -16.21
CA SER A 202 17.97 -1.71 -17.52
C SER A 202 19.02 -2.80 -17.78
N THR A 203 19.81 -3.17 -16.77
CA THR A 203 20.95 -4.08 -16.95
C THR A 203 21.02 -5.16 -15.89
N ARG A 204 20.62 -4.85 -14.66
CA ARG A 204 20.60 -5.81 -13.55
C ARG A 204 19.27 -6.59 -13.57
N PRO A 205 19.32 -7.93 -13.62
CA PRO A 205 18.14 -8.75 -13.39
C PRO A 205 17.64 -8.60 -11.94
N VAL A 206 16.32 -8.50 -11.78
CA VAL A 206 15.63 -8.35 -10.48
C VAL A 206 14.55 -9.40 -10.27
N ALA A 207 14.07 -10.05 -11.34
CA ALA A 207 13.11 -11.15 -11.29
C ALA A 207 13.42 -12.15 -12.41
N GLY A 208 14.06 -13.28 -12.08
CA GLY A 208 14.64 -14.17 -13.10
C GLY A 208 15.61 -13.40 -14.01
N ASP A 209 15.37 -13.45 -15.32
CA ASP A 209 16.15 -12.71 -16.33
C ASP A 209 15.66 -11.27 -16.56
N TRP A 210 14.54 -10.86 -15.94
CA TRP A 210 13.94 -9.55 -16.17
C TRP A 210 14.64 -8.46 -15.38
N THR A 211 14.97 -7.36 -16.06
CA THR A 211 15.48 -6.15 -15.42
C THR A 211 14.33 -5.36 -14.78
N LEU A 212 14.65 -4.33 -13.97
CA LEU A 212 13.60 -3.47 -13.41
C LEU A 212 12.77 -2.79 -14.51
N LYS A 213 13.39 -2.41 -15.63
CA LYS A 213 12.69 -1.87 -16.80
C LYS A 213 11.63 -2.85 -17.31
N ASP A 214 11.98 -4.13 -17.39
CA ASP A 214 11.09 -5.17 -17.92
C ASP A 214 9.93 -5.43 -16.94
N VAL A 215 10.22 -5.53 -15.63
CA VAL A 215 9.19 -5.66 -14.58
C VAL A 215 8.22 -4.47 -14.60
N VAL A 216 8.73 -3.24 -14.62
CA VAL A 216 7.88 -2.04 -14.67
C VAL A 216 7.05 -2.03 -15.94
N GLY A 217 7.65 -2.33 -17.10
CA GLY A 217 6.95 -2.44 -18.37
C GLY A 217 5.79 -3.44 -18.32
N HIS A 218 6.04 -4.62 -17.77
CA HIS A 218 5.02 -5.64 -17.53
C HIS A 218 3.87 -5.15 -16.63
N VAL A 219 4.17 -4.43 -15.54
CA VAL A 219 3.13 -3.81 -14.71
C VAL A 219 2.32 -2.79 -15.51
N VAL A 220 2.98 -1.98 -16.36
CA VAL A 220 2.28 -1.01 -17.23
C VAL A 220 1.28 -1.70 -18.14
N ASP A 221 1.68 -2.81 -18.77
CA ASP A 221 0.82 -3.52 -19.72
C ASP A 221 -0.44 -4.07 -19.05
N TRP A 222 -0.30 -4.72 -17.89
CA TRP A 222 -1.44 -5.20 -17.11
C TRP A 222 -2.33 -4.06 -16.62
N GLU A 223 -1.73 -2.94 -16.19
CA GLU A 223 -2.48 -1.79 -15.73
C GLU A 223 -3.27 -1.11 -16.85
N TRP A 224 -2.73 -1.01 -18.07
CA TRP A 224 -3.50 -0.55 -19.23
C TRP A 224 -4.66 -1.48 -19.56
N TRP A 225 -4.44 -2.79 -19.53
CA TRP A 225 -5.48 -3.78 -19.74
C TRP A 225 -6.64 -3.62 -18.74
N ILE A 226 -6.31 -3.37 -17.47
CA ILE A 226 -7.30 -3.08 -16.40
C ILE A 226 -7.98 -1.73 -16.61
N ALA A 227 -7.21 -0.68 -16.93
CA ALA A 227 -7.74 0.66 -17.16
C ALA A 227 -8.75 0.68 -18.31
N ASP A 228 -8.49 -0.08 -19.38
CA ASP A 228 -9.43 -0.23 -20.49
C ASP A 228 -10.72 -0.94 -20.06
N ALA A 229 -10.64 -2.03 -19.29
CA ALA A 229 -11.83 -2.68 -18.74
C ALA A 229 -12.68 -1.70 -17.92
N LEU A 230 -12.05 -0.97 -17.01
CA LEU A 230 -12.73 0.00 -16.14
C LEU A 230 -13.31 1.18 -16.94
N ARG A 231 -12.67 1.61 -18.03
CA ARG A 231 -13.19 2.66 -18.92
C ARG A 231 -14.50 2.24 -19.58
N PHE A 232 -14.59 1.00 -20.07
CA PHE A 232 -15.84 0.46 -20.62
C PHE A 232 -16.92 0.35 -19.53
N ILE A 233 -16.57 -0.18 -18.36
CA ILE A 233 -17.52 -0.31 -17.24
C ILE A 233 -18.04 1.06 -16.79
N SER A 234 -17.18 2.07 -16.67
CA SER A 234 -17.57 3.44 -16.34
C SER A 234 -18.50 4.05 -17.38
N ALA A 235 -18.48 3.58 -18.63
CA ALA A 235 -19.41 3.97 -19.69
C ALA A 235 -20.69 3.11 -19.72
N GLY A 236 -20.88 2.20 -18.75
CA GLY A 236 -22.02 1.30 -18.69
C GLY A 236 -21.96 0.16 -19.72
N GLN A 237 -20.78 -0.13 -20.26
CA GLN A 237 -20.54 -1.17 -21.27
C GLN A 237 -19.80 -2.36 -20.68
N ALA A 238 -19.98 -3.54 -21.26
CA ALA A 238 -19.15 -4.69 -20.92
C ALA A 238 -17.69 -4.43 -21.34
N PRO A 239 -16.69 -4.87 -20.54
CA PRO A 239 -15.29 -4.77 -20.91
C PRO A 239 -15.02 -5.35 -22.30
N GLN A 240 -14.27 -4.60 -23.12
CA GLN A 240 -13.73 -5.06 -24.39
C GLN A 240 -12.22 -4.93 -24.32
N VAL A 241 -11.58 -5.87 -23.65
CA VAL A 241 -10.12 -5.92 -23.50
C VAL A 241 -9.54 -6.98 -24.43
N GLU A 242 -8.24 -6.88 -24.67
CA GLU A 242 -7.50 -7.90 -25.41
C GLU A 242 -7.65 -9.27 -24.76
N SER A 243 -7.94 -10.28 -25.58
CA SER A 243 -7.94 -11.69 -25.17
C SER A 243 -6.56 -12.29 -25.36
N TYR A 244 -6.15 -13.15 -24.43
CA TYR A 244 -4.90 -13.91 -24.51
C TYR A 244 -5.17 -15.42 -24.41
N GLU A 245 -4.27 -16.22 -24.97
CA GLU A 245 -4.34 -17.69 -24.86
C GLU A 245 -3.81 -18.16 -23.50
N THR A 246 -2.61 -17.70 -23.12
CA THR A 246 -2.04 -17.90 -21.78
C THR A 246 -1.43 -16.59 -21.29
N ILE A 247 -1.34 -16.45 -19.96
CA ILE A 247 -0.72 -15.30 -19.31
C ILE A 247 0.75 -15.18 -19.71
N GLU A 248 1.46 -16.31 -19.81
CA GLU A 248 2.87 -16.36 -20.15
C GLU A 248 3.14 -15.91 -21.59
N ALA A 249 2.31 -16.35 -22.54
CA ALA A 249 2.45 -15.94 -23.94
C ALA A 249 2.21 -14.43 -24.09
N TRP A 250 1.19 -13.90 -23.41
CA TRP A 250 0.91 -12.47 -23.40
C TRP A 250 2.05 -11.67 -22.75
N ASN A 251 2.54 -12.10 -21.59
CA ASN A 251 3.69 -11.48 -20.91
C ASN A 251 4.95 -11.47 -21.79
N GLN A 252 5.27 -12.58 -22.47
CA GLN A 252 6.43 -12.67 -23.37
C GLN A 252 6.28 -11.74 -24.58
N GLN A 253 5.09 -11.68 -25.18
CA GLN A 253 4.81 -10.81 -26.31
C GLN A 253 4.98 -9.33 -25.94
N HIS A 254 4.41 -8.91 -24.81
CA HIS A 254 4.47 -7.54 -24.33
C HIS A 254 5.89 -7.13 -23.89
N ALA A 255 6.60 -8.01 -23.17
CA ALA A 255 8.00 -7.79 -22.82
C ALA A 255 8.89 -7.64 -24.07
N ALA A 256 8.70 -8.47 -25.09
CA ALA A 256 9.43 -8.37 -26.35
C ALA A 256 9.14 -7.05 -27.09
N ALA A 257 7.88 -6.58 -27.08
CA ALA A 257 7.50 -5.31 -27.69
C ALA A 257 8.20 -4.10 -27.03
N ARG A 258 8.42 -4.16 -25.70
CA ARG A 258 9.08 -3.09 -24.93
C ARG A 258 10.61 -3.17 -24.92
N GLN A 259 11.21 -4.22 -25.49
CA GLN A 259 12.66 -4.47 -25.38
C GLN A 259 13.51 -3.25 -25.78
N ALA A 260 13.14 -2.59 -26.88
CA ALA A 260 13.85 -1.43 -27.42
C ALA A 260 13.48 -0.10 -26.75
N GLU A 261 12.47 -0.06 -25.88
CA GLU A 261 12.05 1.17 -25.20
C GLU A 261 13.08 1.58 -24.14
N PRO A 262 13.42 2.88 -24.06
CA PRO A 262 14.28 3.39 -23.00
C PRO A 262 13.49 3.48 -21.68
N TRP A 263 14.19 3.37 -20.54
CA TRP A 263 13.59 3.50 -19.20
C TRP A 263 12.66 4.70 -19.05
N GLY A 264 13.06 5.87 -19.58
CA GLY A 264 12.25 7.08 -19.48
C GLY A 264 10.88 7.00 -20.16
N ALA A 265 10.76 6.23 -21.25
CA ALA A 265 9.48 6.00 -21.93
C ALA A 265 8.60 5.07 -21.10
N VAL A 266 9.14 3.91 -20.68
CA VAL A 266 8.46 2.94 -19.82
C VAL A 266 7.98 3.58 -18.51
N TRP A 267 8.82 4.41 -17.89
CA TRP A 267 8.48 5.12 -16.65
C TRP A 267 7.40 6.20 -16.83
N SER A 268 7.38 6.86 -17.99
CA SER A 268 6.30 7.80 -18.31
C SER A 268 4.98 7.07 -18.51
N ASP A 269 5.01 5.92 -19.17
CA ASP A 269 3.86 5.07 -19.43
C ASP A 269 3.30 4.46 -18.13
N PHE A 270 4.17 4.03 -17.22
CA PHE A 270 3.82 3.54 -15.88
C PHE A 270 2.98 4.54 -15.07
N ARG A 271 3.30 5.84 -15.16
CA ARG A 271 2.50 6.90 -14.52
C ARG A 271 1.18 7.14 -15.25
N ALA A 272 1.21 7.13 -16.58
CA ALA A 272 0.02 7.35 -17.40
C ALA A 272 -1.02 6.24 -17.23
N ALA A 273 -0.59 4.98 -17.14
CA ALA A 273 -1.47 3.83 -16.91
C ALA A 273 -2.20 3.96 -15.56
N ARG A 274 -1.48 4.35 -14.50
CA ARG A 274 -2.08 4.62 -13.18
C ARG A 274 -3.09 5.76 -13.22
N ASP A 275 -2.74 6.88 -13.85
CA ASP A 275 -3.65 8.02 -13.99
C ASP A 275 -4.93 7.61 -14.74
N ALA A 276 -4.80 6.78 -15.78
CA ALA A 276 -5.93 6.26 -16.53
C ALA A 276 -6.82 5.30 -15.71
N LEU A 277 -6.21 4.37 -14.97
CA LEU A 277 -6.91 3.45 -14.07
C LEU A 277 -7.71 4.24 -13.01
N MET A 278 -7.07 5.19 -12.34
CA MET A 278 -7.71 6.01 -11.31
C MET A 278 -8.80 6.91 -11.90
N GLY A 279 -8.56 7.48 -13.08
CA GLY A 279 -9.54 8.27 -13.82
C GLY A 279 -10.79 7.48 -14.20
N ALA A 280 -10.62 6.25 -14.68
CA ALA A 280 -11.75 5.35 -15.00
C ALA A 280 -12.52 4.95 -13.73
N LEU A 281 -11.80 4.59 -12.66
CA LEU A 281 -12.41 4.19 -11.39
C LEU A 281 -13.15 5.34 -10.70
N ALA A 282 -12.72 6.59 -10.88
CA ALA A 282 -13.40 7.77 -10.35
C ALA A 282 -14.86 7.86 -10.84
N GLY A 283 -15.13 7.47 -12.08
CA GLY A 283 -16.47 7.48 -12.69
C GLY A 283 -17.41 6.38 -12.23
N ILE A 284 -16.94 5.37 -11.49
CA ILE A 284 -17.72 4.21 -11.05
C ILE A 284 -18.28 4.47 -9.63
N SER A 285 -19.60 4.39 -9.45
CA SER A 285 -20.24 4.58 -8.13
C SER A 285 -19.99 3.39 -7.18
N GLN A 286 -20.22 3.59 -5.87
CA GLN A 286 -20.11 2.51 -4.88
C GLN A 286 -20.93 1.27 -5.28
N ASP A 287 -22.19 1.47 -5.66
CA ASP A 287 -23.09 0.37 -6.04
C ASP A 287 -22.62 -0.34 -7.32
N ALA A 288 -22.06 0.42 -8.28
CA ALA A 288 -21.56 -0.13 -9.54
C ALA A 288 -20.29 -0.98 -9.36
N LEU A 289 -19.54 -0.82 -8.27
CA LEU A 289 -18.31 -1.61 -8.02
C LEU A 289 -18.58 -3.11 -7.91
N ALA A 290 -19.77 -3.49 -7.42
CA ALA A 290 -20.16 -4.89 -7.23
C ALA A 290 -20.72 -5.54 -8.51
N VAL A 291 -21.15 -4.74 -9.50
CA VAL A 291 -21.76 -5.25 -10.73
C VAL A 291 -20.73 -6.08 -11.50
N ARG A 292 -21.13 -7.30 -11.88
CA ARG A 292 -20.27 -8.25 -12.58
C ARG A 292 -20.51 -8.21 -14.08
N TYR A 293 -19.41 -8.31 -14.83
CA TYR A 293 -19.40 -8.33 -16.28
C TYR A 293 -18.66 -9.58 -16.76
N PRO A 294 -18.95 -10.11 -17.97
CA PRO A 294 -18.12 -11.14 -18.57
C PRO A 294 -16.65 -10.71 -18.61
N ALA A 295 -15.74 -11.63 -18.31
CA ALA A 295 -14.30 -11.39 -18.36
C ALA A 295 -13.62 -12.44 -19.26
N PRO A 296 -12.47 -12.15 -19.89
CA PRO A 296 -11.77 -13.13 -20.73
C PRO A 296 -11.25 -14.34 -19.94
N ASP A 297 -10.90 -14.14 -18.67
CA ASP A 297 -10.17 -15.07 -17.80
C ASP A 297 -11.04 -15.69 -16.69
N ALA A 298 -12.31 -15.31 -16.62
CA ALA A 298 -13.26 -15.76 -15.61
C ALA A 298 -14.70 -15.70 -16.14
N GLU A 299 -15.62 -16.46 -15.54
CA GLU A 299 -17.05 -16.41 -15.91
C GLU A 299 -17.59 -14.97 -15.85
N SER A 300 -17.21 -14.23 -14.81
CA SER A 300 -17.46 -12.80 -14.71
C SER A 300 -16.53 -12.15 -13.69
N ARG A 301 -16.33 -10.83 -13.79
CA ARG A 301 -15.54 -10.01 -12.85
C ARG A 301 -16.23 -8.66 -12.63
N SER A 302 -16.22 -8.15 -11.41
CA SER A 302 -16.75 -6.82 -11.09
C SER A 302 -15.70 -5.73 -11.28
N ALA A 303 -16.10 -4.46 -11.38
CA ALA A 303 -15.15 -3.35 -11.41
C ALA A 303 -14.21 -3.35 -10.19
N TYR A 304 -14.74 -3.72 -9.01
CA TYR A 304 -13.93 -3.93 -7.82
C TYR A 304 -12.86 -5.00 -8.04
N GLY A 305 -13.24 -6.16 -8.58
CA GLY A 305 -12.30 -7.27 -8.84
C GLY A 305 -11.29 -6.98 -9.96
N TRP A 306 -11.61 -6.09 -10.91
CA TRP A 306 -10.65 -5.58 -11.89
C TRP A 306 -9.59 -4.70 -11.21
N ALA A 307 -10.03 -3.77 -10.36
CA ALA A 307 -9.12 -2.90 -9.60
C ALA A 307 -8.24 -3.69 -8.61
N CYS A 308 -8.75 -4.77 -8.01
CA CYS A 308 -7.95 -5.63 -7.13
C CYS A 308 -6.75 -6.27 -7.84
N ILE A 309 -6.85 -6.59 -9.14
CA ILE A 309 -5.71 -7.13 -9.89
C ILE A 309 -4.53 -6.15 -9.87
N ALA A 310 -4.79 -4.85 -10.15
CA ALA A 310 -3.73 -3.84 -10.15
C ALA A 310 -3.13 -3.63 -8.75
N LEU A 311 -3.96 -3.70 -7.72
CA LEU A 311 -3.52 -3.64 -6.31
C LEU A 311 -2.56 -4.78 -5.97
N GLU A 312 -3.00 -6.02 -6.21
CA GLU A 312 -2.27 -7.24 -5.87
C GLU A 312 -0.97 -7.33 -6.68
N HIS A 313 -1.02 -6.97 -7.96
CA HIS A 313 0.15 -6.96 -8.85
C HIS A 313 1.23 -5.96 -8.43
N ASP A 314 0.84 -4.74 -8.03
CA ASP A 314 1.79 -3.77 -7.48
C ASP A 314 2.50 -4.33 -6.23
N LEU A 315 1.74 -4.99 -5.33
CA LEU A 315 2.26 -5.55 -4.09
C LEU A 315 3.18 -6.74 -4.32
N GLU A 316 2.82 -7.65 -5.23
CA GLU A 316 3.64 -8.79 -5.63
C GLU A 316 5.04 -8.32 -6.05
N HIS A 317 5.10 -7.36 -6.98
CA HIS A 317 6.37 -6.83 -7.47
C HIS A 317 7.11 -5.99 -6.42
N ALA A 318 6.40 -5.26 -5.55
CA ALA A 318 7.02 -4.56 -4.43
C ALA A 318 7.73 -5.54 -3.48
N HIS A 319 7.08 -6.66 -3.12
CA HIS A 319 7.66 -7.71 -2.27
C HIS A 319 8.84 -8.40 -2.94
N GLY A 320 8.73 -8.71 -4.23
CA GLY A 320 9.82 -9.29 -5.03
C GLY A 320 11.07 -8.41 -5.00
N LEU A 321 10.91 -7.10 -5.24
CA LEU A 321 12.01 -6.13 -5.21
C LEU A 321 12.60 -5.90 -3.82
N LEU A 322 11.79 -6.02 -2.76
CA LEU A 322 12.25 -5.96 -1.38
C LEU A 322 13.03 -7.22 -0.93
N GLY A 323 12.87 -8.33 -1.68
CA GLY A 323 13.37 -9.64 -1.27
C GLY A 323 12.53 -10.29 -0.16
N GLU A 324 11.28 -9.86 -0.01
CA GLU A 324 10.33 -10.35 1.00
C GLU A 324 9.38 -11.42 0.41
N GLY A 325 9.43 -11.65 -0.90
CA GLY A 325 8.81 -12.81 -1.54
C GLY A 325 9.59 -14.09 -1.24
N GLY A 326 9.05 -14.92 -0.36
CA GLY A 326 9.41 -16.34 -0.31
C GLY A 326 9.16 -16.94 -1.69
N GLY A 327 10.17 -17.59 -2.26
CA GLY A 327 10.07 -18.14 -3.61
C GLY A 327 8.92 -19.11 -3.71
N GLU A 328 8.04 -18.89 -4.68
CA GLU A 328 7.22 -19.90 -5.36
C GLU A 328 6.54 -19.23 -6.55
N ASN A 329 7.14 -19.43 -7.74
CA ASN A 329 6.51 -19.80 -9.03
C ASN A 329 7.41 -19.36 -10.20
N GLU A 330 8.39 -20.21 -10.50
CA GLU A 330 8.79 -20.53 -11.88
C GLU A 330 7.67 -21.32 -12.57
#